data_AF-A0ABD5DY34-F1
#
_entry.id   AF-A0ABD5DY34-F1
#
_cell.length_a   1.000
_cell.length_b   1.000
_cell.length_c   1.000
_cell.angle_alpha   90.00
_cell.angle_beta   90.00
_cell.angle_gamma   90.00
#
_symmetry.space_group_name_H-M   'P 1'
#
loop_
_entity.id
_entity.type
_entity.pdbx_description
1 polymer ?
#
loop_
_entity_poly.entity_id
_entity_poly.type
_entity_poly.pdbx_seq_one_letter_code
_entity_poly.pdbx_strand_id
1 'polypeptide(L)'
;TYTINPLKMADWLALYQSDALAVQTDHLGQLIGFFFTEIGVVNQVVHIWAYESLDDRLVRRARMAQDERWQTFSRKNRELAAVE
;
A
#
# COMPACT_ATOMS: atom_id res chain seq x y z
N THR A 1 0.26 4.07 -7.99
CA THR A 1 0.37 2.83 -8.78
C THR A 1 1.73 2.22 -8.54
N TYR A 2 1.78 0.91 -8.34
CA TYR A 2 3.03 0.15 -8.18
C TYR A 2 3.15 -0.85 -9.31
N THR A 3 4.36 -1.04 -9.82
CA THR A 3 4.71 -2.17 -10.70
C THR A 3 5.30 -3.25 -9.83
N ILE A 4 4.70 -4.44 -9.87
CA ILE A 4 5.11 -5.60 -9.11
C ILE A 4 6.00 -6.47 -10.00
N ASN A 5 7.10 -6.97 -9.44
CA ASN A 5 7.96 -7.95 -10.09
C ASN A 5 7.14 -9.18 -10.51
N PRO A 6 7.37 -9.73 -11.72
CA PRO A 6 6.69 -10.94 -12.17
C PRO A 6 6.76 -12.06 -11.13
N LEU A 7 5.67 -12.82 -11.00
CA LEU A 7 5.51 -13.92 -10.05
C LEU A 7 5.44 -13.52 -8.56
N LYS A 8 5.55 -12.24 -8.21
CA LYS A 8 5.47 -11.79 -6.80
C LYS A 8 4.14 -11.15 -6.40
N MET A 9 3.17 -11.06 -7.32
CA MET A 9 1.87 -10.42 -7.06
C MET A 9 1.12 -11.07 -5.89
N ALA A 10 1.00 -12.40 -5.88
CA ALA A 10 0.26 -13.10 -4.83
C ALA A 10 0.90 -12.89 -3.45
N ASP A 11 2.23 -13.04 -3.35
CA ASP A 11 2.96 -12.85 -2.11
C ASP A 11 2.85 -11.40 -1.59
N TRP A 12 2.93 -10.43 -2.51
CA TRP A 12 2.83 -9.02 -2.15
C TRP A 12 1.41 -8.64 -1.69
N LEU A 13 0.37 -9.15 -2.37
CA LEU A 13 -1.02 -8.94 -1.96
C LEU A 13 -1.30 -9.57 -0.59
N ALA A 14 -0.80 -10.78 -0.33
CA ALA A 14 -0.92 -11.43 0.97
C ALA A 14 -0.27 -10.60 2.08
N LEU A 15 0.98 -10.15 1.87
CA LEU A 15 1.69 -9.29 2.82
C LEU A 15 0.96 -7.96 3.05
N TYR A 16 0.47 -7.33 1.98
CA TYR A 16 -0.26 -6.06 2.10
C TYR A 16 -1.56 -6.24 2.89
N GLN A 17 -2.32 -7.30 2.60
CA GLN A 17 -3.57 -7.59 3.29
C GLN A 17 -3.36 -7.88 4.78
N SER A 18 -2.31 -8.62 5.14
CA SER A 18 -2.03 -8.99 6.52
C SER A 18 -1.41 -7.86 7.36
N ASP A 19 -0.49 -7.08 6.78
CA ASP A 19 0.38 -6.18 7.57
C ASP A 19 0.19 -4.69 7.27
N ALA A 20 -0.35 -4.32 6.11
CA ALA A 20 -0.44 -2.92 5.69
C ALA A 20 -1.86 -2.35 5.73
N LEU A 21 -2.86 -3.11 5.23
CA LEU A 21 -4.19 -2.57 4.95
C LEU A 21 -4.86 -1.96 6.19
N ALA A 22 -4.81 -2.65 7.33
CA ALA A 22 -5.39 -2.16 8.57
C ALA A 22 -4.71 -0.86 9.03
N VAL A 23 -3.37 -0.84 9.05
CA VAL A 23 -2.58 0.34 9.46
C VAL A 23 -2.85 1.53 8.53
N GLN A 24 -2.90 1.31 7.22
CA GLN A 24 -3.21 2.38 6.29
C GLN A 24 -4.64 2.88 6.45
N THR A 25 -5.61 1.99 6.68
CA THR A 25 -7.00 2.40 6.89
C THR A 25 -7.13 3.23 8.16
N ASP A 26 -6.49 2.81 9.26
CA ASP A 26 -6.47 3.54 10.53
C ASP A 26 -5.91 4.97 10.39
N HIS A 27 -4.86 5.16 9.59
CA HIS A 27 -4.18 6.46 9.46
C HIS A 27 -4.67 7.33 8.31
N LEU A 28 -4.92 6.73 7.14
CA LEU A 28 -5.27 7.45 5.91
C LEU A 28 -6.78 7.70 5.84
N GLY A 29 -7.60 6.86 6.49
CA GLY A 29 -9.04 6.97 6.52
C GLY A 29 -9.71 6.20 5.38
N GLN A 30 -10.27 6.91 4.40
CA GLN A 30 -11.19 6.31 3.44
C GLN A 30 -10.45 5.74 2.20
N LEU A 31 -10.40 4.41 2.12
CA LEU A 31 -10.03 3.68 0.91
C LEU A 31 -11.21 3.71 -0.08
N ILE A 32 -10.98 4.25 -1.28
CA ILE A 32 -11.97 4.28 -2.36
C ILE A 32 -11.95 3.00 -3.17
N GLY A 33 -10.76 2.44 -3.38
CA GLY A 33 -10.62 1.19 -4.11
C GLY A 33 -9.19 0.68 -4.12
N PHE A 34 -9.09 -0.64 -4.24
CA PHE A 34 -7.84 -1.38 -4.34
C PHE A 34 -7.97 -2.40 -5.47
N PHE A 35 -7.11 -2.30 -6.47
CA PHE A 35 -7.22 -3.02 -7.73
C PHE A 35 -5.86 -3.57 -8.16
N PHE A 36 -5.88 -4.63 -8.95
CA PHE A 36 -4.74 -5.06 -9.75
C PHE A 36 -5.16 -5.16 -11.22
N THR A 37 -4.21 -4.96 -12.14
CA THR A 37 -4.50 -5.00 -13.59
C THR A 37 -4.49 -6.44 -14.09
N GLU A 38 -5.66 -6.95 -14.49
CA GLU A 38 -5.80 -8.27 -15.14
C GLU A 38 -5.55 -8.20 -16.66
N ILE A 39 -6.05 -7.16 -17.34
CA ILE A 39 -5.89 -6.95 -18.78
C ILE A 39 -5.30 -5.55 -19.03
N GLY A 40 -4.24 -5.46 -19.84
CA GLY A 40 -3.52 -4.21 -20.15
C GLY A 40 -2.07 -4.23 -19.66
N VAL A 41 -1.63 -3.18 -18.97
CA VAL A 41 -0.31 -3.16 -18.31
C VAL A 41 -0.37 -4.01 -17.04
N VAL A 42 -0.09 -5.30 -17.21
CA VAL A 42 -0.14 -6.31 -16.14
C VAL A 42 0.91 -6.06 -15.06
N ASN A 43 0.78 -6.80 -13.95
CA ASN A 43 1.60 -6.65 -12.73
C ASN A 43 1.49 -5.28 -12.06
N GLN A 44 0.41 -4.54 -12.29
CA GLN A 44 0.20 -3.26 -11.61
C GLN A 44 -0.80 -3.38 -10.47
N VAL A 45 -0.52 -2.65 -9.38
CA VAL A 45 -1.47 -2.42 -8.28
C VAL A 45 -1.83 -0.94 -8.23
N VAL A 46 -3.12 -0.65 -8.10
CA VAL A 46 -3.68 0.70 -7.95
C VAL A 46 -4.52 0.75 -6.68
N HIS A 47 -4.23 1.72 -5.82
CA HIS A 47 -5.06 2.03 -4.66
C HIS A 47 -5.36 3.52 -4.63
N ILE A 48 -6.59 3.86 -4.25
CA ILE A 48 -7.14 5.22 -4.28
C ILE A 48 -7.63 5.56 -2.88
N TRP A 49 -7.17 6.68 -2.33
CA TRP A 49 -7.52 7.15 -0.98
C TRP A 49 -8.12 8.54 -1.08
N ALA A 50 -9.21 8.79 -0.34
CA ALA A 50 -9.81 10.10 -0.22
C ALA A 50 -9.22 10.89 0.95
N TYR A 51 -9.02 12.18 0.72
CA TYR A 51 -8.53 13.15 1.70
C TYR A 51 -9.33 14.44 1.56
N GLU A 52 -9.47 15.19 2.66
CA GLU A 52 -10.18 16.47 2.64
C GLU A 52 -9.36 17.56 1.95
N SER A 53 -8.04 17.52 2.11
CA SER A 53 -7.08 18.43 1.48
C SER A 53 -5.70 17.78 1.34
N LEU A 54 -4.80 18.43 0.62
CA LEU A 54 -3.40 17.99 0.53
C LEU A 54 -2.67 18.11 1.87
N ASP A 55 -3.00 19.10 2.70
CA ASP A 55 -2.40 19.27 4.02
C ASP A 55 -2.82 18.15 4.98
N ASP A 56 -4.12 17.78 4.98
CA ASP A 56 -4.63 16.64 5.73
C ASP A 56 -3.94 15.33 5.32
N ARG A 57 -3.79 15.11 4.00
CA ARG A 57 -3.01 13.98 3.47
C ARG A 57 -1.59 13.95 4.02
N LEU A 58 -0.88 15.08 4.06
CA LEU A 58 0.50 15.15 4.55
C LEU A 58 0.56 14.78 6.04
N VAL A 59 -0.33 15.32 6.87
CA VAL A 59 -0.39 15.01 8.31
C VAL A 59 -0.68 13.53 8.56
N ARG A 60 -1.69 12.96 7.88
CA ARG A 60 -2.04 11.54 8.01
C ARG A 60 -0.89 10.61 7.63
N ARG A 61 -0.22 10.91 6.50
CA ARG A 61 0.93 10.11 6.04
C ARG A 61 2.14 10.24 6.96
N ALA A 62 2.39 11.42 7.53
CA ALA A 62 3.45 11.63 8.49
C ALA A 62 3.21 10.81 9.78
N ARG A 63 1.97 10.79 10.29
CA ARG A 63 1.59 9.95 11.44
C ARG A 63 1.76 8.46 11.14
N MET A 64 1.28 8.00 9.98
CA MET A 64 1.44 6.62 9.54
C MET A 64 2.92 6.19 9.48
N ALA A 65 3.80 7.08 8.99
CA ALA A 65 5.23 6.79 8.89
C ALA A 65 5.90 6.54 10.25
N GLN A 66 5.34 7.05 11.34
CA GLN A 66 5.83 6.85 12.71
C GLN A 66 5.25 5.61 13.40
N ASP A 67 4.22 4.96 12.82
CA ASP A 67 3.61 3.76 13.40
C ASP A 67 4.53 2.53 13.23
N GLU A 68 4.83 1.84 14.32
CA GLU A 68 5.70 0.65 14.33
C GLU A 68 5.18 -0.49 13.44
N ARG A 69 3.85 -0.62 13.31
CA ARG A 69 3.22 -1.60 12.42
C ARG A 69 3.56 -1.28 10.96
N TRP A 70 3.51 0.01 10.59
CA TRP A 70 3.89 0.48 9.26
C TRP A 70 5.39 0.30 8.99
N GLN A 71 6.24 0.58 9.97
CA GLN A 71 7.69 0.36 9.87
C GLN A 71 8.01 -1.14 9.69
N THR A 72 7.27 -2.01 10.38
CA THR A 72 7.41 -3.47 10.26
C THR A 72 7.00 -3.96 8.87
N PHE A 73 5.84 -3.55 8.37
CA PHE A 73 5.45 -3.80 6.98
C PHE A 73 6.51 -3.29 5.99
N SER A 74 7.03 -2.07 6.19
CA SER A 74 8.03 -1.47 5.30
C SER A 74 9.33 -2.28 5.23
N ARG A 75 9.76 -2.90 6.34
CA ARG A 75 10.90 -3.84 6.33
C ARG A 75 10.59 -5.10 5.54
N LYS A 76 9.49 -5.79 5.87
CA LYS A 76 9.06 -7.01 5.16
C LYS A 76 8.86 -6.79 3.66
N ASN A 77 8.29 -5.64 3.28
CA ASN A 77 8.08 -5.27 1.88
C ASN A 77 9.41 -5.09 1.13
N ARG A 78 10.44 -4.52 1.77
CA ARG A 78 11.79 -4.42 1.19
C ARG A 78 12.45 -5.79 1.06
N GLU A 79 12.31 -6.65 2.06
CA GLU A 79 12.83 -8.02 2.04
C GLU A 79 12.20 -8.87 0.94
N LEU A 80 10.88 -8.73 0.74
CA LEU A 80 10.16 -9.41 -0.32
C LEU A 80 10.64 -8.97 -1.72
N ALA A 81 11.14 -7.73 -1.83
CA ALA A 81 11.64 -7.15 -3.08
C ALA A 81 10.65 -7.35 -4.24
N ALA A 82 9.36 -7.10 -3.98
CA ALA A 82 8.28 -7.29 -4.94
C ALA A 82 7.94 -6.04 -5.74
N VAL A 83 8.25 -4.85 -5.25
CA VAL A 83 7.98 -3.59 -5.95
C VAL A 83 9.30 -3.08 -6.54
N GLU A 84 9.30 -2.73 -7.82
CA GLU A 84 10.42 -2.06 -8.50
C GLU A 84 10.55 -0.58 -8.08
#